data_AF-A0A952GXP4-F1
#
_entry.id   AF-A0A952GXP4-F1
#
_cell.length_a   1.000
_cell.length_b   1.000
_cell.length_c   1.000
_cell.angle_alpha   90.00
_cell.angle_beta   90.00
_cell.angle_gamma   90.00
#
_symmetry.space_group_name_H-M   'P 1'
#
loop_
_entity.id
_entity.type
_entity.pdbx_description
1 polymer ?
#
loop_
_entity_poly.entity_id
_entity_poly.type
_entity_poly.pdbx_seq_one_letter_code
_entity_poly.pdbx_strand_id
1 'polypeptide(L)'
;MVYVDDADVPKYGRGWCHLTADSLGELHAFAARIGLPARAFHRGARHPHYDITADQRLNALRSGAHPVSPREVVRIARQVFVPPPAVASSPSDAQLALFA
;
A
#
# COMPACT_ATOMS: atom_id res chain seq x y z
N MET A 1 5.78 7.04 5.01
CA MET A 1 5.75 8.00 3.87
C MET A 1 4.61 7.66 2.92
N VAL A 2 4.09 8.60 2.13
CA VAL A 2 2.96 8.40 1.21
C VAL A 2 3.40 8.61 -0.23
N TYR A 3 2.91 7.76 -1.14
CA TYR A 3 3.31 7.71 -2.54
C TYR A 3 2.11 7.69 -3.47
N VAL A 4 2.24 8.33 -4.64
CA VAL A 4 1.22 8.35 -5.68
C VAL A 4 1.83 8.07 -7.04
N ASP A 5 1.25 7.16 -7.81
CA ASP A 5 1.69 6.91 -9.19
C ASP A 5 1.08 7.86 -10.21
N ASP A 6 1.52 7.74 -11.46
CA ASP A 6 1.00 8.41 -12.65
C ASP A 6 0.36 7.43 -13.65
N ALA A 7 -0.24 6.34 -13.15
CA ALA A 7 -0.75 5.25 -14.00
C ALA A 7 -1.81 5.69 -15.02
N ASP A 8 -2.58 6.72 -14.68
CA ASP A 8 -3.61 7.37 -15.51
C ASP A 8 -4.54 6.37 -16.24
N VAL A 9 -4.99 5.34 -15.51
CA VAL A 9 -5.79 4.24 -16.07
C VAL A 9 -7.17 4.79 -16.48
N PRO A 10 -7.59 4.68 -17.76
CA PRO A 10 -8.86 5.21 -18.21
C PRO A 10 -10.03 4.35 -17.74
N LYS A 11 -10.91 4.92 -16.89
CA LYS A 11 -12.10 4.26 -16.34
C LYS A 11 -13.19 5.28 -15.99
N TYR A 12 -14.45 4.98 -16.35
CA TYR A 12 -15.59 5.87 -16.12
C TYR A 12 -15.39 7.32 -16.65
N GLY A 13 -14.72 7.46 -17.79
CA GLY A 13 -14.43 8.77 -18.40
C GLY A 13 -13.39 9.61 -17.65
N ARG A 14 -12.61 9.00 -16.75
CA ARG A 14 -11.55 9.67 -15.96
C ARG A 14 -10.27 8.84 -15.98
N GLY A 15 -9.15 9.51 -15.75
CA GLY A 15 -7.87 8.87 -15.45
C GLY A 15 -7.74 8.55 -13.95
N TRP A 16 -7.24 7.37 -13.63
CA TRP A 16 -7.11 6.85 -12.27
C TRP A 16 -5.67 6.49 -11.94
N CYS A 17 -5.27 6.83 -10.72
CA CYS A 17 -3.94 6.60 -10.15
C CYS A 17 -4.10 5.92 -8.79
N HIS A 18 -2.98 5.41 -8.25
CA HIS A 18 -2.98 4.65 -7.00
C HIS A 18 -2.17 5.38 -5.93
N LEU A 19 -2.72 5.43 -4.72
CA LEU A 19 -2.08 5.97 -3.53
C LEU A 19 -1.72 4.84 -2.56
N THR A 20 -0.48 4.81 -2.08
CA THR A 20 0.03 3.84 -1.10
C THR A 20 0.91 4.52 -0.05
N ALA A 21 1.34 3.78 0.96
CA ALA A 21 2.21 4.29 2.01
C ALA A 21 3.05 3.18 2.65
N ASP A 22 3.98 3.55 3.53
CA ASP A 22 4.79 2.60 4.32
C ASP A 22 4.01 1.91 5.43
N SER A 23 2.76 2.34 5.68
CA SER A 23 1.83 1.67 6.58
C SER A 23 0.38 2.01 6.25
N LEU A 24 -0.56 1.14 6.67
CA LEU A 24 -2.00 1.44 6.57
C LEU A 24 -2.39 2.70 7.37
N GLY A 25 -1.77 2.90 8.53
CA GLY A 25 -2.06 4.07 9.38
C GLY A 25 -1.72 5.38 8.68
N GLU A 26 -0.52 5.47 8.09
CA GLU A 26 -0.11 6.63 7.29
C GLU A 26 -1.01 6.82 6.07
N LEU A 27 -1.36 5.73 5.37
CA LEU A 27 -2.23 5.79 4.20
C LEU A 27 -3.61 6.36 4.54
N HIS A 28 -4.25 5.83 5.58
CA HIS A 28 -5.58 6.29 6.01
C HIS A 28 -5.56 7.71 6.57
N ALA A 29 -4.55 8.05 7.38
CA ALA A 29 -4.41 9.41 7.91
C ALA A 29 -4.23 10.43 6.79
N PHE A 30 -3.41 10.11 5.78
CA PHE A 30 -3.22 10.98 4.62
C PHE A 30 -4.50 11.09 3.79
N ALA A 31 -5.15 9.98 3.48
CA ALA A 31 -6.40 9.95 2.71
C ALA A 31 -7.49 10.79 3.38
N ALA A 32 -7.66 10.67 4.70
CA ALA A 32 -8.59 11.49 5.47
C ALA A 32 -8.24 12.98 5.41
N ARG A 33 -6.95 13.32 5.57
CA ARG A 33 -6.46 14.71 5.52
C ARG A 33 -6.74 15.41 4.18
N ILE A 34 -6.65 14.68 3.06
CA ILE A 34 -6.92 15.25 1.73
C ILE A 34 -8.36 15.04 1.25
N GLY A 35 -9.24 14.52 2.12
CA GLY A 35 -10.68 14.38 1.85
C GLY A 35 -11.06 13.22 0.92
N LEU A 36 -10.25 12.16 0.82
CA LEU A 36 -10.63 10.98 0.05
C LEU A 36 -11.74 10.19 0.75
N PRO A 37 -12.76 9.71 0.01
CA PRO A 37 -13.82 8.93 0.61
C PRO A 37 -13.32 7.53 0.97
N ALA A 38 -13.80 6.96 2.09
CA ALA A 38 -13.40 5.63 2.55
C ALA A 38 -13.64 4.53 1.49
N ARG A 39 -14.67 4.69 0.65
CA ARG A 39 -14.98 3.74 -0.45
C ARG A 39 -13.91 3.65 -1.54
N ALA A 40 -12.99 4.62 -1.62
CA ALA A 40 -11.88 4.58 -2.56
C ALA A 40 -10.77 3.62 -2.09
N PHE A 41 -10.81 3.14 -0.84
CA PHE A 41 -9.85 2.18 -0.32
C PHE A 41 -10.17 0.75 -0.76
N HIS A 42 -9.23 0.11 -1.45
CA HIS A 42 -9.32 -1.28 -1.86
C HIS A 42 -8.69 -2.23 -0.82
N ARG A 43 -9.43 -2.53 0.25
CA ARG A 43 -9.01 -3.46 1.31
C ARG A 43 -8.70 -4.88 0.80
N GLY A 44 -9.51 -5.39 -0.14
CA GLY A 44 -9.40 -6.76 -0.64
C GLY A 44 -8.34 -6.96 -1.73
N ALA A 45 -7.65 -5.89 -2.14
CA ALA A 45 -6.56 -6.01 -3.09
C ALA A 45 -5.36 -6.71 -2.43
N ARG A 46 -4.59 -7.46 -3.25
CA ARG A 46 -3.29 -8.04 -2.84
C ARG A 46 -2.36 -7.00 -2.19
N HIS A 47 -2.52 -5.74 -2.60
CA HIS A 47 -1.78 -4.58 -2.13
C HIS A 47 -2.81 -3.50 -1.79
N PRO A 48 -3.21 -3.32 -0.52
CA PRO A 48 -4.17 -2.29 -0.15
C PRO A 48 -3.71 -0.90 -0.57
N HIS A 49 -4.59 -0.15 -1.23
CA HIS A 49 -4.33 1.17 -1.79
C HIS A 49 -5.63 1.98 -1.87
N TYR A 50 -5.52 3.27 -2.19
CA TYR A 50 -6.66 4.06 -2.65
C TYR A 50 -6.58 4.26 -4.17
N ASP A 51 -7.71 4.08 -4.83
CA ASP A 51 -7.92 4.54 -6.21
C ASP A 51 -8.34 6.02 -6.18
N ILE A 52 -7.59 6.86 -6.89
CA ILE A 52 -7.84 8.30 -6.95
C ILE A 52 -7.86 8.80 -8.39
N THR A 53 -8.61 9.85 -8.66
CA THR A 53 -8.63 10.48 -10.00
C THR A 53 -7.36 11.30 -10.24
N ALA A 54 -7.09 11.64 -11.50
CA ALA A 54 -6.00 12.56 -11.88
C ALA A 54 -6.05 13.90 -11.09
N ASP A 55 -7.25 14.47 -10.90
CA ASP A 55 -7.42 15.70 -10.09
C ASP A 55 -7.04 15.48 -8.62
N GLN A 56 -7.46 14.34 -8.05
CA GLN A 56 -7.12 13.97 -6.68
C GLN A 56 -5.62 13.69 -6.52
N ARG A 57 -4.96 13.13 -7.55
CA ARG A 57 -3.50 12.98 -7.59
C ARG A 57 -2.79 14.34 -7.50
N LEU A 58 -3.25 15.36 -8.23
CA LEU A 58 -2.69 16.71 -8.11
C LEU A 58 -2.81 17.23 -6.68
N ASN A 59 -3.94 16.98 -6.01
CA ASN A 59 -4.10 17.34 -4.60
C ASN A 59 -3.16 16.55 -3.67
N ALA A 60 -3.00 15.24 -3.92
CA ALA A 60 -2.08 14.39 -3.16
C ALA A 60 -0.63 14.90 -3.26
N LEU A 61 -0.17 15.24 -4.47
CA LEU A 61 1.16 15.81 -4.69
C LEU A 61 1.35 17.13 -3.95
N ARG A 62 0.39 18.04 -4.05
CA ARG A 62 0.39 19.33 -3.31
C ARG A 62 0.40 19.13 -1.78
N SER A 63 -0.15 18.02 -1.31
CA SER A 63 -0.23 17.66 0.10
C SER A 63 0.97 16.84 0.60
N GLY A 64 1.99 16.65 -0.23
CA GLY A 64 3.24 15.99 0.13
C GLY A 64 3.30 14.48 -0.14
N ALA A 65 2.42 13.93 -0.99
CA ALA A 65 2.63 12.60 -1.52
C ALA A 65 3.82 12.60 -2.50
N HIS A 66 4.67 11.58 -2.42
CA HIS A 66 5.82 11.45 -3.29
C HIS A 66 5.42 10.85 -4.64
N PRO A 67 5.77 11.51 -5.77
CA PRO A 67 5.52 10.95 -7.09
C PRO A 67 6.43 9.74 -7.29
N VAL A 68 5.86 8.65 -7.79
CA VAL A 68 6.58 7.42 -8.14
C VAL A 68 5.99 6.85 -9.43
N SER A 69 6.68 5.91 -10.06
CA SER A 69 6.10 5.15 -11.17
C SER A 69 5.08 4.11 -10.67
N PRO A 70 4.21 3.57 -11.55
CA PRO A 70 3.26 2.53 -11.17
C PRO A 70 3.98 1.25 -10.70
N ARG A 71 5.16 0.97 -11.26
CA ARG A 71 6.00 -0.16 -10.84
C ARG A 71 6.52 0.02 -9.42
N GLU A 72 6.84 1.24 -9.02
CA GLU A 72 7.32 1.55 -7.69
C GLU A 72 6.21 1.48 -6.64
N VAL A 73 4.99 1.94 -6.94
CA VAL A 73 3.83 1.72 -6.04
C VAL A 73 3.64 0.24 -5.74
N VAL A 74 3.67 -0.61 -6.76
CA VAL A 74 3.54 -2.06 -6.58
C VAL A 74 4.71 -2.62 -5.76
N ARG A 75 5.94 -2.15 -5.99
CA ARG A 75 7.12 -2.57 -5.22
C ARG A 75 7.00 -2.21 -3.74
N ILE A 76 6.65 -0.96 -3.43
CA ILE A 76 6.44 -0.48 -2.06
C ILE A 76 5.35 -1.30 -1.39
N ALA A 77 4.19 -1.45 -2.05
CA ALA A 77 3.06 -2.15 -1.46
C ALA A 77 3.34 -3.66 -1.23
N ARG A 78 4.20 -4.28 -2.03
CA ARG A 78 4.69 -5.66 -1.78
C ARG A 78 5.55 -5.77 -0.53
N GLN A 79 6.33 -4.76 -0.21
CA GLN A 79 7.20 -4.77 0.96
C GLN A 79 6.40 -4.51 2.24
N VAL A 80 5.34 -3.71 2.14
CA VAL A 80 4.55 -3.25 3.30
C VAL A 80 3.41 -4.21 3.65
N PHE A 81 2.72 -4.77 2.65
CA PHE A 81 1.44 -5.46 2.86
C PHE A 81 1.43 -6.95 2.53
N VAL A 82 2.59 -7.54 2.21
CA VAL A 82 2.71 -9.00 2.15
C VAL A 82 2.99 -9.50 3.57
N PRO A 83 2.18 -10.43 4.11
CA PRO A 83 2.53 -11.08 5.37
C PRO A 83 3.94 -11.67 5.24
N PRO A 84 4.81 -11.55 6.25
CA PRO A 84 6.07 -12.26 6.20
C PRO A 84 5.79 -13.74 5.88
N PRO A 85 6.65 -14.41 5.08
CA PRO A 85 6.51 -15.85 4.89
C PRO A 85 6.35 -16.46 6.28
N ALA A 86 5.38 -17.36 6.43
CA ALA A 86 5.20 -18.08 7.69
C ALA A 86 6.58 -18.63 8.06
N VAL A 87 7.22 -18.02 9.06
CA VAL A 87 8.49 -18.52 9.56
C VAL A 87 8.10 -19.90 10.05
N ALA A 88 8.54 -20.94 9.33
CA ALA A 88 8.42 -22.29 9.82
C ALA A 88 9.15 -22.25 11.15
N SER A 89 8.40 -22.30 12.24
CA SER A 89 8.95 -22.58 13.55
C SER A 89 9.61 -23.94 13.41
N SER A 90 10.93 -23.96 13.20
CA SER A 90 11.71 -25.16 13.20
C SER A 90 11.43 -25.90 14.52
N PRO A 91 10.96 -27.15 14.50
CA PRO A 91 10.92 -27.96 15.69
C PRO A 91 12.36 -28.41 15.97
N SER A 92 13.17 -27.54 16.57
CA SER A 92 14.49 -27.91 17.04
C SER A 92 14.82 -27.09 18.27
N ASP A 93 14.31 -27.55 19.42
CA ASP A 93 14.95 -27.38 20.73
C ASP A 93 14.38 -28.37 21.78
N ALA A 94 13.89 -29.55 21.35
CA ALA A 94 13.30 -30.54 22.26
C ALA A 94 13.89 -31.96 22.15
N GLN A 95 15.08 -32.14 21.58
CA GLN A 95 15.67 -33.48 21.39
C GLN A 95 17.12 -33.68 21.88
N LEU A 96 17.57 -32.92 22.88
CA LEU A 96 18.89 -33.12 23.51
C LEU A 96 18.85 -33.34 25.03
N ALA A 97 17.79 -33.96 25.57
CA ALA A 97 17.71 -34.31 26.99
C ALA A 97 17.22 -35.75 27.27
N LEU A 98 17.54 -36.70 26.39
CA LEU A 98 17.21 -38.13 26.62
C LEU A 98 18.38 -39.11 26.50
N PHE A 99 19.62 -38.62 26.46
CA PHE A 99 20.82 -39.46 26.49
C PHE A 99 21.93 -38.85 27.35
N ALA A 100 21.66 -38.64 28.64
CA ALA A 100 22.68 -38.44 29.67
C ALA A 100 22.24 -39.12 30.96
#